data_AF-A0A847JKD1-F1
#
_entry.id   AF-A0A847JKD1-F1
#
_cell.length_a   1.000
_cell.length_b   1.000
_cell.length_c   1.000
_cell.angle_alpha   90.00
_cell.angle_beta   90.00
_cell.angle_gamma   90.00
#
_symmetry.space_group_name_H-M   'P 1'
#
loop_
_entity.id
_entity.type
_entity.pdbx_description
1 polymer ?
#
loop_
_entity_poly.entity_id
_entity_poly.type
_entity_poly.pdbx_seq_one_letter_code
_entity_poly.pdbx_strand_id
1 'polypeptide(L)'
;GRFPHVANLTYTLDASKPAGDRVSNIMIGGEPVDPEKEYTIATLNFIFNGGDDYRMLIGKAQNDYPTDAEVFMSYIKYLGTITNDNIVFKK
;
A
#
# COMPACT_ATOMS: atom_id res chain seq x y z
N GLY A 1 -9.37 4.22 10.84
CA GLY A 1 -9.23 4.12 9.38
C GLY A 1 -8.34 5.24 8.89
N ARG A 2 -8.06 5.27 7.58
CA ARG A 2 -7.29 6.34 6.89
C ARG A 2 -5.78 6.32 7.13
N PHE A 3 -5.23 5.18 7.56
CA PHE A 3 -3.80 4.92 7.64
C PHE A 3 -3.49 3.66 6.82
N PRO A 4 -3.00 3.80 5.58
CA PRO A 4 -2.76 2.64 4.75
C PRO A 4 -1.55 1.88 5.28
N HIS A 5 -1.67 0.56 5.37
CA HIS A 5 -0.51 -0.30 5.51
C HIS A 5 0.15 -0.37 4.12
N VAL A 6 1.47 -0.19 4.08
CA VAL A 6 2.22 -0.08 2.82
C VAL A 6 3.27 -1.18 2.73
N ALA A 7 3.62 -1.55 1.50
CA ALA A 7 4.70 -2.48 1.19
C ALA A 7 5.58 -1.87 0.11
N ASN A 8 6.90 -2.09 0.19
CA ASN A 8 7.90 -1.53 -0.74
C ASN A 8 7.86 0.02 -0.85
N LEU A 9 7.32 0.68 0.19
CA LEU A 9 7.22 2.13 0.32
C LEU A 9 7.55 2.51 1.76
N THR A 10 8.33 3.56 1.94
CA THR A 10 8.56 4.19 3.25
C THR A 10 8.26 5.68 3.18
N TYR A 11 7.91 6.27 4.34
CA TYR A 11 7.64 7.70 4.47
C TYR A 11 7.88 8.14 5.91
N THR A 12 8.07 9.44 6.11
CA THR A 12 8.05 10.09 7.42
C THR A 12 6.69 10.74 7.65
N LEU A 13 6.11 10.55 8.83
CA LEU A 13 4.87 11.19 9.27
C LEU A 13 5.14 12.14 10.44
N ASP A 14 4.80 13.42 10.26
CA ASP A 14 4.79 14.43 11.32
C ASP A 14 3.36 14.88 11.59
N ALA A 15 2.77 14.35 12.67
CA ALA A 15 1.39 14.64 13.05
C ALA A 15 1.18 16.06 13.61
N SER A 16 2.27 16.78 13.95
CA SER A 16 2.19 18.17 14.45
C SER A 16 1.91 19.17 13.32
N LYS A 17 2.17 18.80 12.07
CA LYS A 17 1.92 19.65 10.89
C LYS A 17 0.44 19.70 10.50
N PRO A 18 0.02 20.76 9.78
CA PRO A 18 -1.32 20.86 9.20
C PRO A 18 -1.66 19.66 8.32
N ALA A 19 -2.96 19.34 8.22
CA ALA A 19 -3.42 18.32 7.27
C ALA A 19 -3.04 18.73 5.83
N GLY A 20 -2.48 17.80 5.06
CA GLY A 20 -1.86 18.08 3.76
C GLY A 20 -0.33 18.05 3.81
N ASP A 21 0.28 18.46 4.93
CA ASP A 21 1.74 18.65 5.04
C ASP A 21 2.44 17.64 5.98
N ARG A 22 1.72 16.59 6.37
CA ARG A 22 2.21 15.62 7.38
C ARG A 22 3.18 14.58 6.85
N VAL A 23 3.23 14.35 5.54
CA VAL A 23 3.98 13.25 4.92
C VAL A 23 5.19 13.80 4.16
N SER A 24 6.37 13.21 4.36
CA SER A 24 7.62 13.58 3.69
C SER A 24 8.55 12.37 3.52
N ASN A 25 9.70 12.54 2.86
CA ASN A 25 10.70 11.48 2.64
C ASN A 25 10.09 10.19 2.08
N ILE A 26 9.21 10.33 1.08
CA ILE A 26 8.53 9.19 0.46
C ILE A 26 9.54 8.48 -0.44
N MET A 27 9.77 7.20 -0.16
CA MET A 27 10.65 6.33 -0.95
C MET A 27 9.84 5.14 -1.47
N ILE A 28 10.06 4.75 -2.72
CA ILE A 28 9.43 3.60 -3.37
C ILE A 28 10.54 2.69 -3.90
N GLY A 29 10.64 1.46 -3.36
CA GLY A 29 11.70 0.53 -3.73
C GLY A 29 13.12 1.05 -3.48
N GLY A 30 13.30 1.90 -2.46
CA GLY A 30 14.59 2.51 -2.10
C GLY A 30 14.91 3.83 -2.80
N GLU A 31 14.11 4.26 -3.76
CA GLU A 31 14.32 5.52 -4.52
C GLU A 31 13.30 6.59 -4.12
N PRO A 32 13.65 7.89 -4.15
CA PRO A 32 12.69 8.96 -3.90
C PRO A 32 11.50 8.90 -4.86
N VAL A 33 10.30 9.23 -4.38
CA VAL A 33 9.13 9.32 -5.25
C VAL A 33 9.33 10.43 -6.30
N ASP A 34 9.11 10.07 -7.56
CA ASP A 34 8.98 11.01 -8.67
C ASP A 34 7.49 11.38 -8.86
N PRO A 35 7.09 12.65 -8.68
CA PRO A 35 5.69 13.07 -8.80
C PRO A 35 5.15 13.03 -10.24
N GLU A 36 6.02 13.04 -11.26
CA GLU A 36 5.62 13.01 -12.67
C GLU A 36 5.51 11.58 -13.22
N LYS A 37 5.87 10.58 -12.41
CA LYS A 37 5.85 9.17 -12.79
C LYS A 37 4.54 8.49 -12.41
N GLU A 38 4.05 7.61 -13.28
CA GLU A 38 2.94 6.71 -12.95
C GLU A 38 3.41 5.51 -12.13
N TYR A 39 2.64 5.17 -11.09
CA TYR A 39 2.86 4.00 -10.25
C TYR A 39 1.63 3.10 -10.26
N THR A 40 1.89 1.79 -10.28
CA THR A 40 0.84 0.79 -10.09
C THR A 40 0.77 0.43 -8.62
N ILE A 41 -0.44 0.43 -8.06
CA ILE A 41 -0.72 0.01 -6.69
C ILE A 41 -1.70 -1.16 -6.69
N ALA A 42 -1.57 -2.05 -5.70
CA ALA A 42 -2.59 -3.04 -5.36
C ALA A 42 -3.29 -2.60 -4.07
N THR A 43 -4.61 -2.52 -4.07
CA THR A 43 -5.41 -2.11 -2.90
C THR A 43 -6.77 -2.80 -2.89
N LEU A 44 -7.50 -2.66 -1.79
CA LEU A 44 -8.83 -3.23 -1.63
C LEU A 44 -9.88 -2.48 -2.45
N ASN A 45 -10.94 -3.20 -2.83
CA ASN A 45 -12.05 -2.59 -3.55
C ASN A 45 -12.72 -1.43 -2.82
N PHE A 46 -12.82 -1.52 -1.49
CA PHE A 46 -13.30 -0.44 -0.63
C PHE A 46 -12.48 0.84 -0.81
N ILE A 47 -11.15 0.74 -0.87
CA ILE A 47 -10.25 1.90 -0.98
C ILE A 47 -10.30 2.51 -2.37
N PHE A 48 -10.23 1.72 -3.45
CA PHE A 48 -10.27 2.32 -4.80
C PHE A 48 -11.62 2.98 -5.13
N ASN A 49 -12.72 2.50 -4.52
CA ASN A 49 -14.04 3.12 -4.64
C ASN A 49 -14.24 4.36 -3.74
N GLY A 50 -13.18 4.85 -3.10
CA GLY A 50 -13.20 6.08 -2.30
C GLY A 50 -13.58 5.90 -0.84
N GLY A 51 -13.62 4.67 -0.33
CA GLY A 51 -13.72 4.39 1.09
C GLY A 51 -12.62 5.09 1.87
N ASP A 52 -12.87 5.45 3.13
CA ASP A 52 -11.93 6.20 3.97
C ASP A 52 -11.44 7.54 3.35
N ASP A 53 -12.24 8.12 2.46
CA ASP A 53 -11.99 9.35 1.69
C ASP A 53 -10.82 9.27 0.68
N TYR A 54 -10.47 8.08 0.21
CA TYR A 54 -9.53 7.89 -0.91
C TYR A 54 -10.15 8.23 -2.28
N ARG A 55 -10.86 9.36 -2.36
CA ARG A 55 -11.63 9.79 -3.56
C ARG A 55 -10.74 10.01 -4.78
N MET A 56 -9.45 10.26 -4.59
CA MET A 56 -8.46 10.41 -5.67
C MET A 56 -8.28 9.14 -6.51
N LEU A 57 -8.72 7.97 -6.02
CA LEU A 57 -8.60 6.68 -6.71
C LEU A 57 -9.84 6.30 -7.54
N ILE A 58 -10.96 7.00 -7.37
CA ILE A 58 -12.21 6.68 -8.08
C ILE A 58 -11.98 6.78 -9.59
N GLY A 59 -12.36 5.72 -10.32
CA GLY A 59 -12.21 5.64 -11.77
C GLY A 59 -10.78 5.33 -12.26
N LYS A 60 -9.85 4.97 -11.36
CA LYS A 60 -8.47 4.57 -11.72
C LYS A 60 -8.25 3.06 -11.76
N ALA A 61 -9.22 2.26 -11.30
CA ALA A 61 -9.09 0.80 -11.26
C ALA A 61 -9.11 0.21 -12.68
N GLN A 62 -8.25 -0.79 -12.90
CA GLN A 62 -8.13 -1.48 -14.18
C GLN A 62 -8.64 -2.91 -14.13
N ASN A 63 -8.56 -3.59 -12.97
CA ASN A 63 -8.87 -5.02 -12.84
C ASN A 63 -9.37 -5.35 -11.43
N ASP A 64 -10.20 -6.38 -11.33
CA ASP A 64 -10.56 -7.04 -10.07
C ASP A 64 -9.71 -8.30 -9.86
N TYR A 65 -9.33 -8.54 -8.60
CA TYR A 65 -8.51 -9.66 -8.16
C TYR A 65 -9.22 -10.41 -7.02
N PRO A 66 -8.74 -11.61 -6.62
CA PRO A 66 -9.26 -12.30 -5.45
C PRO A 66 -9.24 -11.41 -4.20
N THR A 67 -10.10 -11.74 -3.24
CA THR A 67 -10.17 -11.03 -1.96
C THR A 67 -8.82 -11.06 -1.24
N ASP A 68 -8.60 -10.09 -0.36
CA ASP A 68 -7.43 -10.06 0.51
C ASP A 68 -7.29 -11.32 1.36
N ALA A 69 -8.41 -11.88 1.82
CA ALA A 69 -8.43 -13.16 2.52
C ALA A 69 -7.92 -14.31 1.64
N GLU A 70 -8.38 -14.41 0.39
CA GLU A 70 -7.93 -15.43 -0.56
C GLU A 70 -6.45 -15.27 -0.91
N VAL A 71 -5.98 -14.04 -1.14
CA VAL A 71 -4.58 -13.73 -1.40
C VAL A 71 -3.73 -14.08 -0.18
N PHE A 72 -4.15 -13.70 1.02
CA PHE A 72 -3.45 -14.01 2.26
C PHE A 72 -3.37 -15.51 2.51
N MET A 73 -4.48 -16.24 2.40
CA MET A 73 -4.50 -17.70 2.53
C MET A 73 -3.58 -18.38 1.50
N SER A 74 -3.60 -17.91 0.25
CA SER A 74 -2.74 -18.43 -0.80
C SER A 74 -1.26 -18.18 -0.51
N TYR A 75 -0.92 -17.00 0.04
CA TYR A 75 0.44 -16.65 0.44
C TYR A 75 0.94 -17.53 1.60
N ILE A 76 0.12 -17.74 2.63
CA ILE A 76 0.49 -18.65 3.73
C ILE A 76 0.66 -20.09 3.24
N LYS A 77 -0.23 -20.58 2.38
CA LYS A 77 -0.09 -21.92 1.76
C LYS A 77 1.19 -22.05 0.95
N TYR A 78 1.56 -21.00 0.22
CA TYR A 78 2.81 -20.94 -0.56
C TYR A 78 4.05 -21.01 0.35
N LEU A 79 4.04 -20.28 1.48
CA LEU A 79 5.17 -20.29 2.42
C LEU A 79 5.26 -21.58 3.26
N GLY A 80 4.13 -22.25 3.51
CA GLY A 80 4.05 -23.36 4.45
C GLY A 80 4.13 -22.88 5.90
N THR A 81 4.98 -23.49 6.72
CA THR A 81 5.23 -23.02 8.09
C THR A 81 5.93 -21.68 8.06
N ILE A 82 5.32 -20.66 8.67
CA ILE A 82 5.87 -19.31 8.71
C ILE A 82 7.11 -19.27 9.63
N THR A 83 8.24 -18.81 9.10
CA THR A 83 9.49 -18.60 9.83
C THR A 83 10.08 -17.22 9.50
N ASN A 84 11.09 -16.79 10.26
CA ASN A 84 11.81 -15.55 9.93
C ASN A 84 12.57 -15.64 8.60
N ASP A 85 12.87 -16.86 8.13
CA ASP A 85 13.64 -17.08 6.91
C ASP A 85 12.77 -17.04 5.64
N ASN A 86 11.47 -17.33 5.76
CA ASN A 86 10.55 -17.37 4.61
C ASN A 86 9.57 -16.19 4.54
N ILE A 87 9.52 -15.32 5.55
CA ILE A 87 8.88 -14.00 5.41
C ILE A 87 9.89 -13.02 4.81
N VAL A 88 9.61 -12.54 3.60
CA VAL A 88 10.37 -11.46 2.99
C VAL A 88 9.74 -10.12 3.37
N PHE A 89 10.37 -9.39 4.30
CA PHE A 89 10.11 -7.97 4.49
C PHE A 89 10.99 -7.17 3.52
N LYS A 90 10.51 -6.93 2.29
CA LYS A 90 11.14 -5.93 1.43
C LYS A 90 10.83 -4.55 2.02
N LYS A 91 11.81 -3.98 2.73
CA LYS A 91 11.78 -2.58 3.18
C LYS A 91 11.86 -1.65 1.99
#